data_AF-A0A1J5B8I5-F1
#
_entry.id   AF-A0A1J5B8I5-F1
#
_cell.length_a   1.000
_cell.length_b   1.000
_cell.length_c   1.000
_cell.angle_alpha   90.00
_cell.angle_beta   90.00
_cell.angle_gamma   90.00
#
_symmetry.space_group_name_H-M   'P 1'
#
loop_
_entity.id
_entity.type
_entity.pdbx_description
1 polymer ?
#
loop_
_entity_poly.entity_id
_entity_poly.type
_entity_poly.pdbx_seq_one_letter_code
_entity_poly.pdbx_strand_id
1 'polypeptide(L)'
;MFPLYLLAQPLGNEWINYNQQYYKFSLFQNGVYKINYTTLLNSGFPINSVDPRSIQIFGRGNEEYIYIKGQSDGVFNTDDFIEFYGKKK
;
A
#
# COMPACT_ATOMS: atom_id res chain seq x y z
N MET A 1 -13.33 39.61 23.25
CA MET A 1 -13.98 38.69 22.30
C MET A 1 -12.87 38.03 21.49
N PHE A 2 -12.50 36.80 21.82
CA PHE A 2 -11.42 36.08 21.14
C PHE A 2 -11.98 35.42 19.86
N PRO A 3 -11.35 35.58 18.69
CA PRO A 3 -11.80 34.93 17.46
C PRO A 3 -11.54 33.42 17.56
N LEU A 4 -12.56 32.63 17.26
CA LEU A 4 -12.44 31.18 17.08
C LEU A 4 -11.79 30.95 15.71
N TYR A 5 -10.55 30.44 15.69
CA TYR A 5 -9.94 29.98 14.44
C TYR A 5 -10.67 28.71 13.98
N LEU A 6 -11.44 28.81 12.91
CA LEU A 6 -11.96 27.67 12.16
C LEU A 6 -10.79 27.01 11.41
N LEU A 7 -10.32 25.86 11.90
CA LEU A 7 -9.43 25.00 11.11
C LEU A 7 -10.27 24.26 10.08
N ALA A 8 -10.23 24.70 8.82
CA ALA A 8 -10.97 24.09 7.72
C ALA A 8 -10.16 22.94 7.09
N GLN A 9 -10.81 21.77 7.11
CA GLN A 9 -10.47 20.45 6.55
C GLN A 9 -9.20 19.75 7.07
N PRO A 10 -9.33 18.57 7.73
CA PRO A 10 -8.18 17.72 7.94
C PRO A 10 -7.73 17.20 6.58
N LEU A 11 -6.42 17.25 6.35
CA LEU A 11 -5.69 16.66 5.25
C LEU A 11 -6.29 15.30 4.82
N GLY A 12 -7.07 15.28 3.74
CA GLY A 12 -7.84 14.09 3.34
C GLY A 12 -7.17 13.20 2.28
N ASN A 13 -6.20 13.75 1.54
CA ASN A 13 -5.65 13.13 0.33
C ASN A 13 -4.11 13.21 0.23
N GLU A 14 -3.40 13.34 1.34
CA GLU A 14 -1.93 13.49 1.33
C GLU A 14 -1.18 12.27 0.77
N TRP A 15 -1.85 11.12 0.69
CA TRP A 15 -1.31 9.91 0.05
C TRP A 15 -1.33 9.97 -1.49
N ILE A 16 -2.03 10.95 -2.10
CA ILE A 16 -2.17 11.11 -3.55
C ILE A 16 -1.10 12.07 -4.07
N ASN A 17 -0.09 11.50 -4.72
CA ASN A 17 0.94 12.17 -5.48
C ASN A 17 0.73 11.88 -6.96
N TYR A 18 0.31 12.87 -7.76
CA TYR A 18 0.01 12.67 -9.18
C TYR A 18 1.19 12.23 -10.05
N ASN A 19 2.42 12.40 -9.57
CA ASN A 19 3.63 11.92 -10.25
C ASN A 19 4.02 10.48 -9.85
N GLN A 20 3.29 9.88 -8.91
CA GLN A 20 3.49 8.51 -8.46
C GLN A 20 2.55 7.55 -9.21
N GLN A 21 3.08 6.37 -9.54
CA GLN A 21 2.28 5.30 -10.12
C GLN A 21 1.54 4.53 -9.03
N TYR A 22 0.23 4.40 -9.17
CA TYR A 22 -0.62 3.64 -8.26
C TYR A 22 -1.13 2.36 -8.90
N TYR A 23 -1.19 1.32 -8.10
CA TYR A 23 -1.76 0.03 -8.47
C TYR A 23 -3.02 -0.21 -7.65
N LYS A 24 -4.06 -0.73 -8.31
CA LYS A 24 -5.34 -1.06 -7.66
C LYS A 24 -5.70 -2.50 -7.94
N PHE A 25 -6.25 -3.16 -6.93
CA PHE A 25 -6.78 -4.52 -7.03
C PHE A 25 -8.06 -4.63 -6.19
N SER A 26 -8.87 -5.63 -6.50
CA SER A 26 -10.13 -5.89 -5.79
C SER A 26 -10.02 -7.12 -4.90
N LEU A 27 -10.72 -7.11 -3.77
CA LEU A 27 -10.78 -8.23 -2.83
C LEU A 27 -12.05 -9.06 -3.07
N PHE A 28 -11.91 -10.39 -3.12
CA PHE A 28 -13.04 -11.30 -3.32
C PHE A 28 -13.78 -11.67 -2.04
N GLN A 29 -13.10 -11.63 -0.88
CA GLN A 29 -13.67 -11.88 0.45
C GLN A 29 -12.86 -11.21 1.57
N ASN A 30 -13.35 -11.29 2.82
CA ASN A 30 -12.53 -10.92 3.98
C ASN A 30 -11.50 -12.02 4.24
N GLY A 31 -10.26 -11.67 4.58
CA GLY A 31 -9.26 -12.66 4.97
C GLY A 31 -7.82 -12.15 4.90
N VAL A 32 -6.89 -13.04 5.19
CA VAL A 32 -5.45 -12.81 5.01
C VAL A 32 -5.10 -13.07 3.54
N TYR A 33 -4.46 -12.10 2.91
CA TYR A 33 -4.00 -12.16 1.54
C TYR A 33 -2.49 -12.16 1.48
N LYS A 34 -1.96 -12.89 0.50
CA LYS A 34 -0.54 -12.94 0.19
C LYS A 34 -0.31 -12.56 -1.27
N ILE A 35 0.56 -11.59 -1.49
CA ILE A 35 1.01 -11.17 -2.81
C ILE A 35 2.48 -11.57 -2.93
N ASN A 36 2.75 -12.59 -3.74
CA ASN A 36 4.11 -13.08 -3.99
C ASN A 36 4.78 -12.30 -5.13
N TYR A 37 6.10 -12.47 -5.25
CA TYR A 37 6.92 -11.94 -6.34
C TYR A 37 6.28 -12.13 -7.73
N THR A 38 5.88 -13.35 -8.07
CA THR A 38 5.33 -13.69 -9.39
C THR A 38 4.04 -12.95 -9.70
N THR A 39 3.19 -12.72 -8.69
CA THR A 39 1.96 -11.93 -8.85
C THR A 39 2.27 -10.46 -9.16
N LEU A 40 3.26 -9.86 -8.50
CA LEU A 40 3.70 -8.49 -8.77
C LEU A 40 4.36 -8.37 -10.15
N LEU A 41 5.22 -9.32 -10.50
CA LEU A 41 5.87 -9.34 -11.81
C LEU A 41 4.82 -9.43 -12.94
N ASN A 42 3.86 -10.34 -12.81
CA ASN A 42 2.81 -10.55 -13.82
C ASN A 42 1.82 -9.38 -13.92
N SER A 43 1.69 -8.56 -12.87
CA SER A 43 0.85 -7.35 -12.89
C SER A 43 1.55 -6.13 -13.51
N GLY A 44 2.82 -6.27 -13.89
CA GLY A 44 3.64 -5.19 -14.42
C GLY A 44 4.21 -4.26 -13.36
N PHE A 45 4.19 -4.65 -12.07
CA PHE A 45 4.82 -3.87 -11.01
C PHE A 45 6.34 -3.88 -11.16
N PRO A 46 7.04 -2.72 -11.07
CA PRO A 46 8.48 -2.61 -11.28
C PRO A 46 9.27 -3.08 -10.03
N ILE A 47 9.14 -4.37 -9.71
CA ILE A 47 9.77 -5.03 -8.56
C ILE A 47 11.28 -4.78 -8.43
N ASN A 48 11.99 -4.56 -9.55
CA ASN A 48 13.45 -4.34 -9.59
C ASN A 48 13.85 -2.89 -9.32
N SER A 49 12.89 -1.96 -9.28
CA SER A 49 13.13 -0.52 -9.16
C SER A 49 12.50 0.08 -7.91
N VAL A 50 11.76 -0.72 -7.14
CA VAL A 50 11.05 -0.28 -5.94
C VAL A 50 11.67 -0.95 -4.72
N ASP A 51 12.02 -0.14 -3.71
CA ASP A 51 12.42 -0.65 -2.41
C ASP A 51 11.18 -1.23 -1.70
N PRO A 52 11.16 -2.51 -1.31
CA PRO A 52 10.03 -3.14 -0.63
C PRO A 52 9.55 -2.37 0.61
N ARG A 53 10.47 -1.70 1.33
CA ARG A 53 10.18 -0.95 2.56
C ARG A 53 9.32 0.29 2.33
N SER A 54 9.23 0.74 1.06
CA SER A 54 8.42 1.88 0.64
C SER A 54 7.00 1.51 0.22
N ILE A 55 6.67 0.22 0.18
CA ILE A 55 5.35 -0.24 -0.27
C ILE A 55 4.32 0.06 0.83
N GLN A 56 3.20 0.64 0.42
CA GLN A 56 2.06 0.91 1.29
C GLN A 56 0.79 0.37 0.64
N ILE A 57 -0.13 -0.16 1.45
CA ILE A 57 -1.45 -0.60 1.00
C ILE A 57 -2.50 0.27 1.68
N PHE A 58 -3.38 0.88 0.88
CA PHE A 58 -4.47 1.68 1.37
C PHE A 58 -5.81 1.00 1.10
N GLY A 59 -6.60 0.80 2.15
CA GLY A 59 -7.96 0.30 2.11
C GLY A 59 -8.94 1.38 2.54
N ARG A 60 -9.89 1.76 1.66
CA ARG A 60 -10.96 2.74 1.98
C ARG A 60 -10.43 4.08 2.53
N GLY A 61 -9.27 4.52 2.04
CA GLY A 61 -8.63 5.75 2.47
C GLY A 61 -7.82 5.64 3.78
N ASN A 62 -7.67 4.44 4.35
CA ASN A 62 -6.82 4.19 5.50
C ASN A 62 -5.65 3.30 5.12
N GLU A 63 -4.47 3.56 5.68
CA GLU A 63 -3.32 2.67 5.54
C GLU A 63 -3.59 1.37 6.30
N GLU A 64 -3.40 0.23 5.62
CA GLU A 64 -3.57 -1.09 6.21
C GLU A 64 -2.21 -1.62 6.66
N TYR A 65 -2.20 -2.35 7.78
CA TYR A 65 -1.00 -3.04 8.23
C TYR A 65 -0.60 -4.12 7.23
N ILE A 66 0.67 -4.07 6.81
CA ILE A 66 1.29 -5.05 5.93
C ILE A 66 2.52 -5.65 6.59
N TYR A 67 2.77 -6.91 6.28
CA TYR A 67 4.02 -7.59 6.55
C TYR A 67 4.73 -7.85 5.23
N ILE A 68 6.01 -7.47 5.15
CA ILE A 68 6.84 -7.73 3.96
C ILE A 68 7.99 -8.64 4.40
N LYS A 69 7.99 -9.87 3.88
CA LYS A 69 9.10 -10.79 4.07
C LYS A 69 10.25 -10.39 3.14
N GLY A 70 11.48 -10.47 3.63
CA GLY A 70 12.69 -10.26 2.83
C GLY A 70 13.12 -8.82 2.61
N GLN A 71 12.33 -7.82 3.04
CA GLN A 71 12.60 -6.39 2.82
C GLN A 71 13.94 -5.83 3.37
N SER A 72 14.72 -6.60 4.12
CA SER A 72 15.92 -6.14 4.83
C SER A 72 17.06 -5.72 3.90
N ASP A 73 17.17 -6.35 2.73
CA ASP A 73 18.18 -6.05 1.71
C ASP A 73 17.72 -4.96 0.72
N GLY A 74 16.48 -4.48 0.83
CA GLY A 74 15.90 -3.49 -0.07
C GLY A 74 15.56 -4.05 -1.45
N VAL A 75 15.57 -5.38 -1.65
CA VAL A 75 15.28 -6.05 -2.92
C VAL A 75 14.09 -6.99 -2.72
N PHE A 76 13.14 -6.97 -3.65
CA PHE A 76 12.04 -7.92 -3.64
C PHE A 76 12.45 -9.19 -4.38
N ASN A 77 12.91 -10.20 -3.66
CA ASN A 77 13.41 -11.47 -4.21
C ASN A 77 12.27 -12.44 -4.55
N THR A 78 12.59 -13.54 -5.23
CA THR A 78 11.60 -14.54 -5.69
C THR A 78 10.84 -15.23 -4.54
N ASP A 79 11.45 -15.33 -3.36
CA ASP A 79 10.86 -15.96 -2.16
C ASP A 79 10.14 -14.96 -1.24
N ASP A 80 10.08 -13.69 -1.65
CA ASP A 80 9.49 -12.60 -0.89
C ASP A 80 8.00 -12.44 -1.20
N PHE A 81 7.29 -11.93 -0.21
CA PHE A 81 5.85 -11.72 -0.29
C PHE A 81 5.39 -10.60 0.64
N ILE A 82 4.26 -10.00 0.27
CA ILE A 82 3.50 -9.06 1.08
C ILE A 82 2.30 -9.80 1.64
N GLU A 83 2.09 -9.72 2.95
CA GLU A 83 0.94 -10.29 3.63
C GLU A 83 0.16 -9.19 4.35
N PHE A 84 -1.16 -9.21 4.23
CA PHE A 84 -2.03 -8.23 4.86
C PHE A 84 -3.43 -8.79 5.09
N TYR A 85 -4.16 -8.22 6.04
CA TYR A 85 -5.56 -8.58 6.26
C TYR A 85 -6.47 -7.69 5.40
N GLY A 86 -7.06 -8.26 4.37
CA GLY A 86 -7.97 -7.58 3.47
C GLY A 86 -9.41 -7.66 3.95
N LYS A 87 -10.08 -6.51 4.10
CA LYS A 87 -11.52 -6.43 4.34
C LYS A 87 -12.24 -6.10 3.03
N LYS A 88 -12.97 -7.06 2.46
CA LYS A 88 -13.97 -6.84 1.42
C LYS A 88 -15.09 -5.93 1.93
N LYS A 89 -15.65 -5.15 1.01
CA LYS A 89 -16.85 -4.34 1.21
C LYS A 89 -18.07 -5.13 0.76
#